data_AF-A0A7C1B0W6-F1
#
_entry.id   AF-A0A7C1B0W6-F1
#
_cell.length_a   1.000
_cell.length_b   1.000
_cell.length_c   1.000
_cell.angle_alpha   90.00
_cell.angle_beta   90.00
_cell.angle_gamma   90.00
#
_symmetry.space_group_name_H-M   'P 1'
#
loop_
_entity.id
_entity.type
_entity.pdbx_description
1 polymer ?
#
loop_
_entity_poly.entity_id
_entity_poly.type
_entity_poly.pdbx_seq_one_letter_code
_entity_poly.pdbx_strand_id
1 'polypeptide(L)' 'PLPGGELKGLDAFISILQMPSGIPVATMSIGGPGVKNAVLLATEILAIYDERLKKKINKYRENLRKNVVEKDAKLSSMFE' A
#
# COMPACT_ATOMS: atom_id res chain seq x y z
N PRO A 1 1.12 11.43 -1.11
CA PRO A 1 1.75 12.62 -0.45
C PRO A 1 3.26 12.44 -0.34
N LEU A 2 4.06 13.46 -0.68
CA LEU A 2 5.52 13.40 -0.61
C LEU A 2 6.04 13.76 0.79
N PRO A 3 7.13 13.14 1.29
CA PRO A 3 7.62 13.30 2.67
C PRO A 3 8.44 14.58 2.91
N GLY A 4 8.22 15.65 2.13
CA GLY A 4 9.06 16.85 2.16
C GLY A 4 8.79 17.80 3.33
N GLY A 5 9.64 18.81 3.46
CA GLY A 5 9.46 19.93 4.39
C GLY A 5 9.70 19.60 5.87
N GLU A 6 9.53 20.61 6.72
CA GLU A 6 9.73 20.50 8.17
C GLU A 6 8.69 19.59 8.84
N LEU A 7 7.51 19.49 8.24
CA LEU A 7 6.40 18.68 8.74
C LEU A 7 6.39 17.25 8.20
N LYS A 8 7.47 16.83 7.52
CA LYS A 8 7.67 15.46 7.01
C LYS A 8 6.48 14.96 6.16
N GLY A 9 5.88 15.86 5.37
CA GLY A 9 4.75 15.57 4.49
C GLY A 9 3.37 15.53 5.16
N LEU A 10 3.23 15.91 6.44
CA LEU A 10 1.92 16.04 7.09
C LEU A 10 1.05 17.13 6.42
N ASP A 11 1.67 18.24 6.05
CA ASP A 11 1.09 19.31 5.25
C ASP A 11 0.57 18.79 3.90
N ALA A 12 1.40 18.05 3.16
CA ALA A 12 1.03 17.42 1.91
C ALA A 12 -0.05 16.34 2.10
N PHE A 13 -0.08 15.66 3.24
CA PHE A 13 -1.08 14.64 3.54
C PHE A 13 -2.45 15.27 3.77
N ILE A 14 -2.52 16.28 4.65
CA ILE A 14 -3.78 16.96 4.99
C ILE A 14 -4.33 17.74 3.78
N SER A 15 -3.48 18.37 2.97
CA SER A 15 -3.92 19.11 1.78
C SER A 15 -4.56 18.24 0.69
N ILE A 16 -4.21 16.95 0.64
CA ILE A 16 -4.77 15.99 -0.32
C ILE A 16 -5.97 15.23 0.29
N LEU A 17 -5.90 14.88 1.58
CA LEU A 17 -6.94 14.10 2.25
C LEU A 17 -8.23 14.90 2.49
N GLN A 18 -8.13 16.19 2.83
CA GLN A 18 -9.25 17.01 3.27
C GLN A 18 -10.08 17.59 2.11
N MET A 19 -10.53 16.72 1.21
CA MET A 19 -11.42 17.13 0.13
C MET A 19 -12.85 17.37 0.63
N PRO A 20 -13.57 18.37 0.10
CA PRO A 20 -14.97 18.60 0.45
C PRO A 20 -15.86 17.44 0.02
N SER A 21 -17.04 17.35 0.63
CA SER A 21 -18.05 16.35 0.26
C SER A 21 -18.39 16.42 -1.24
N GLY A 22 -18.48 15.26 -1.89
CA GLY A 22 -18.80 15.13 -3.32
C GLY A 22 -17.61 15.00 -4.26
N ILE A 23 -16.37 15.25 -3.80
CA ILE A 23 -15.16 15.12 -4.63
C ILE A 23 -14.13 14.23 -3.89
N PRO A 24 -14.31 12.89 -3.93
CA PRO A 24 -13.44 11.99 -3.17
C PRO A 24 -12.04 11.87 -3.79
N VAL A 25 -11.02 11.77 -2.93
CA VAL A 25 -9.64 11.45 -3.32
C VAL A 25 -9.14 10.27 -2.48
N ALA A 26 -8.69 9.21 -3.13
CA ALA A 26 -8.10 8.05 -2.47
C ALA A 26 -6.65 8.32 -2.06
N THR A 27 -6.46 8.84 -0.85
CA THR A 27 -5.15 9.23 -0.32
C THR A 27 -4.43 8.06 0.36
N MET A 28 -3.19 7.81 -0.05
CA MET A 28 -2.33 6.76 0.53
C MET A 28 -1.34 7.33 1.55
N SER A 29 -0.59 6.44 2.22
CA SER A 29 0.48 6.80 3.16
C SER A 29 1.49 7.81 2.59
N ILE A 30 2.24 8.48 3.45
CA ILE A 30 3.28 9.42 3.02
C ILE A 30 4.49 8.65 2.47
N GLY A 31 5.09 9.16 1.39
CA GLY A 31 6.35 8.66 0.83
C GLY A 31 6.27 7.28 0.17
N GLY A 32 7.38 6.55 0.22
CA GLY A 32 7.57 5.27 -0.49
C GLY A 32 6.47 4.22 -0.25
N PRO A 33 6.03 3.98 1.00
CA PRO A 33 4.90 3.08 1.26
C PRO A 33 3.62 3.51 0.54
N GLY A 34 3.37 4.82 0.47
CA GLY A 34 2.25 5.42 -0.25
C GLY A 34 2.25 5.12 -1.73
N VAL A 35 3.42 5.25 -2.38
CA VAL A 35 3.59 4.94 -3.80
C VAL A 35 3.23 3.48 -4.08
N LYS A 36 3.74 2.56 -3.26
CA LYS A 36 3.46 1.13 -3.42
C LYS A 36 1.96 0.82 -3.26
N ASN A 37 1.32 1.41 -2.26
CA ASN A 37 -0.11 1.23 -2.02
C ASN A 37 -0.97 1.88 -3.11
N ALA A 38 -0.56 3.03 -3.64
CA ALA A 38 -1.26 3.69 -4.74
C ALA A 38 -1.24 2.84 -6.01
N VAL A 39 -0.08 2.27 -6.36
CA VAL A 39 0.04 1.34 -7.50
C VAL A 39 -0.80 0.09 -7.27
N LEU A 40 -0.79 -0.47 -6.04
CA LEU A 40 -1.59 -1.64 -5.73
C LEU A 40 -3.09 -1.36 -5.86
N LEU A 41 -3.57 -0.25 -5.29
CA LEU A 41 -4.98 0.16 -5.40
C LEU A 41 -5.39 0.40 -6.87
N ALA A 42 -4.56 1.11 -7.63
CA ALA A 42 -4.83 1.32 -9.06
C ALA A 42 -4.90 -0.01 -9.82
N THR A 43 -4.00 -0.95 -9.50
CA THR A 43 -4.02 -2.29 -10.10
C THR A 43 -5.27 -3.07 -9.68
N GLU A 44 -5.74 -2.93 -8.45
CA GLU A 44 -6.97 -3.57 -7.95
C GLU A 44 -8.22 -3.03 -8.64
N ILE A 45 -8.29 -1.72 -8.88
CA ILE A 45 -9.36 -1.10 -9.67
C ILE A 45 -9.36 -1.66 -11.10
N LEU A 46 -8.19 -1.74 -11.74
CA LEU A 46 -8.07 -2.28 -13.10
C LEU A 46 -8.37 -3.79 -13.16
N ALA A 47 -8.03 -4.53 -12.11
CA ALA A 47 -8.26 -5.97 -12.01
C ALA A 47 -9.74 -6.36 -11.91
N ILE A 48 -10.66 -5.40 -11.69
CA ILE A 48 -12.10 -5.62 -11.82
C ILE A 48 -12.44 -6.11 -13.24
N TYR A 49 -11.70 -5.63 -14.25
CA TYR A 49 -11.93 -5.94 -15.66
C TYR A 49 -10.81 -6.74 -16.34
N ASP A 50 -9.63 -6.87 -15.71
CA ASP A 50 -8.52 -7.71 -16.22
C ASP A 50 -8.21 -8.88 -15.27
N GLU A 51 -8.68 -10.08 -15.65
CA GLU A 51 -8.47 -11.32 -14.89
C GLU A 51 -6.98 -11.69 -14.75
N ARG A 52 -6.11 -11.25 -15.67
CA ARG A 52 -4.66 -11.48 -15.55
C ARG A 52 -4.07 -10.65 -14.42
N LEU A 53 -4.51 -9.40 -14.27
CA LEU A 53 -4.10 -8.55 -13.14
C LEU A 53 -4.61 -9.11 -11.82
N LYS A 54 -5.86 -9.59 -11.78
CA LYS A 54 -6.44 -10.24 -10.60
C LYS A 54 -5.61 -11.44 -10.13
N LYS A 55 -5.22 -12.32 -11.06
CA LYS A 55 -4.32 -13.45 -10.75
C LYS A 55 -2.96 -12.99 -10.21
N LYS A 56 -2.38 -11.94 -10.79
CA LYS A 56 -1.11 -11.36 -10.30
C LYS A 56 -1.23 -10.81 -8.89
N ILE A 57 -2.31 -10.09 -8.57
CA ILE A 57 -2.54 -9.54 -7.21
C ILE A 57 -2.72 -10.67 -6.19
N ASN A 58 -3.49 -11.71 -6.53
CA ASN A 58 -3.68 -12.86 -5.64
C ASN A 58 -2.35 -13.57 -5.35
N LYS A 59 -1.55 -13.83 -6.37
CA LYS A 59 -0.20 -14.41 -6.19
C LYS A 59 0.70 -13.52 -5.35
N TYR A 60 0.66 -12.20 -5.58
CA TYR A 60 1.41 -11.24 -4.78
C TYR A 60 1.03 -11.30 -3.29
N ARG A 61 -0.27 -11.34 -2.97
CA ARG A 61 -0.77 -11.47 -1.58
C ARG A 61 -0.38 -12.81 -0.95
N GLU A 62 -0.42 -13.90 -1.71
CA GLU A 62 0.01 -15.22 -1.22
C GLU A 62 1.50 -15.24 -0.88
N ASN A 63 2.33 -14.64 -1.73
CA ASN A 63 3.77 -14.51 -1.47
C ASN A 63 4.04 -13.65 -0.22
N LEU A 64 3.29 -12.57 0.00
CA LEU A 64 3.41 -11.78 1.23
C LEU A 64 3.10 -12.62 2.47
N ARG A 65 2.05 -13.44 2.43
CA ARG A 65 1.70 -14.34 3.53
C ARG A 65 2.83 -15.33 3.81
N LYS A 66 3.36 -15.99 2.78
CA LYS A 66 4.49 -16.93 2.90
C LYS A 66 5.71 -16.26 3.54
N ASN A 67 6.08 -15.07 3.07
CA ASN A 67 7.21 -14.31 3.62
C ASN A 67 7.04 -13.98 5.11
N VAL A 68 5.83 -13.72 5.59
CA VAL A 68 5.58 -13.45 7.02
C VAL A 68 5.73 -14.73 7.84
N VAL A 69 5.15 -15.84 7.39
CA VAL A 69 5.25 -17.14 8.06
C VAL A 69 6.71 -17.61 8.13
N GLU A 70 7.46 -17.47 7.04
CA GLU A 70 8.88 -17.84 7.00
C GLU A 70 9.73 -16.99 7.95
N LYS A 71 9.46 -15.68 8.03
CA LYS A 71 10.15 -14.78 8.96
C LYS A 71 9.84 -15.11 10.41
N ASP A 72 8.59 -15.45 10.71
CA ASP A 72 8.15 -15.83 12.05
C ASP A 72 8.82 -17.14 12.49
N ALA A 73 8.77 -18.18 11.66
CA ALA A 73 9.43 -19.46 11.94
C ALA A 73 10.95 -19.30 12.17
N LYS A 74 11.60 -18.46 11.35
CA LYS A 74 13.02 -18.13 11.52
C LYS A 74 13.27 -17.41 12.85
N LEU A 75 12.41 -16.47 13.22
CA LEU A 75 12.53 -15.75 14.48
C LEU A 75 12.39 -16.70 15.68
N SER A 76 11.40 -17.60 15.68
CA SER A 76 11.20 -18.59 16.73
C SER A 76 12.41 -19.50 16.91
N SER A 77 13.00 -20.00 15.81
CA SER A 77 14.19 -20.86 15.87
C SER A 77 15.47 -20.17 16.39
N MET A 78 15.48 -18.83 16.49
CA MET A 78 16.62 -18.09 17.04
C MET A 78 16.52 -17.94 18.57
N PHE A 79 15.36 -18.21 19.15
CA PHE A 79 15.09 -18.11 20.59
C PHE A 79 14.91 -19.47 21.28
N GLU A 80 14.88 -20.57 20.51
CA GLU A 80 15.09 -21.95 20.99
C GLU A 80 16.59 -22.29 21.01
#